data_AF-A0A820GFG3-F1
#
_entry.id   AF-A0A820GFG3-F1
#
_cell.length_a   1.000
_cell.length_b   1.000
_cell.length_c   1.000
_cell.angle_alpha   90.00
_cell.angle_beta   90.00
_cell.angle_gamma   90.00
#
_symmetry.space_group_name_H-M   'P 1'
#
loop_
_entity.id
_entity.type
_entity.pdbx_description
1 polymer ?
#
loop_
_entity_poly.entity_id
_entity_poly.type
_entity_poly.pdbx_seq_one_letter_code
_entity_poly.pdbx_strand_id
1 'polypeptide(L)'
;MNHLQELLDNVELTRLDYGLTQSDLKPTDRQNFRSCLRITSRDVLNLIARDDNCNGTYMYLKLIKFIISSYIEPTTSIEERMFKLHYSGSF
;
A
#
# COMPACT_ATOMS: atom_id res chain seq x y z
N MET A 1 -10.80 13.61 0.12
CA MET A 1 -11.02 12.46 1.01
C MET A 1 -9.73 11.69 1.09
N ASN A 2 -9.31 11.30 2.30
CA ASN A 2 -8.04 10.61 2.55
C ASN A 2 -8.39 9.25 3.15
N HIS A 3 -8.70 8.27 2.30
CA HIS A 3 -9.23 6.96 2.71
C HIS A 3 -8.32 6.22 3.72
N LEU A 4 -7.00 6.47 3.68
CA LEU A 4 -6.07 5.91 4.67
C LEU A 4 -6.20 6.59 6.05
N GLN A 5 -6.50 7.89 6.08
CA GLN A 5 -6.79 8.59 7.33
C GLN A 5 -8.12 8.10 7.90
N GLU A 6 -9.12 7.89 7.05
CA GLU A 6 -10.42 7.34 7.45
C GLU A 6 -10.29 5.93 8.07
N LEU A 7 -9.35 5.11 7.60
CA LEU A 7 -9.00 3.84 8.26
C LEU A 7 -8.39 4.03 9.66
N LEU A 8 -7.51 5.03 9.84
CA LEU A 8 -6.90 5.32 11.14
C LEU A 8 -7.89 5.90 12.15
N ASP A 9 -8.88 6.63 11.66
CA ASP A 9 -9.89 7.30 12.48
C ASP A 9 -11.12 6.40 12.72
N ASN A 10 -11.16 5.19 12.13
CA ASN A 10 -12.24 4.23 12.31
C ASN A 10 -12.19 3.60 13.71
N VAL A 11 -13.22 3.86 14.52
CA VAL A 11 -13.37 3.38 15.90
C VAL A 11 -13.55 1.86 16.05
N GLU A 12 -13.95 1.16 14.99
CA GLU A 12 -14.12 -0.30 14.99
C GLU A 12 -12.82 -1.04 14.68
N LEU A 13 -11.81 -0.34 14.15
CA LEU A 13 -10.52 -0.91 13.79
C LEU A 13 -9.44 -0.48 14.77
N THR A 14 -8.51 -1.38 15.06
CA THR A 14 -7.37 -1.11 15.93
C THR A 14 -6.07 -1.15 15.15
N ARG A 15 -5.01 -0.61 15.75
CA ARG A 15 -3.65 -0.70 15.19
C ARG A 15 -3.21 -2.14 14.89
N LEU A 16 -3.77 -3.14 15.57
CA LEU A 16 -3.49 -4.55 15.28
C LEU A 16 -4.10 -5.01 13.96
N ASP A 17 -5.21 -4.40 13.53
CA ASP A 17 -5.93 -4.78 12.31
C ASP A 17 -5.25 -4.23 11.05
N TYR A 18 -4.78 -2.98 11.10
CA TYR A 18 -4.19 -2.30 9.93
C TYR A 18 -2.66 -2.09 10.01
N GLY A 19 -2.04 -2.21 11.20
CA GLY A 19 -0.58 -2.12 11.35
C GLY A 19 0.05 -0.73 11.08
N LEU A 20 -0.77 0.31 10.98
CA LEU A 20 -0.38 1.70 10.66
C LEU A 20 -0.39 2.63 11.88
N THR A 21 0.30 3.75 11.73
CA THR A 21 0.33 4.87 12.68
C THR A 21 0.13 6.18 11.95
N GLN A 22 -0.23 7.24 12.69
CA GLN A 22 -0.35 8.59 12.13
C GLN A 22 0.95 9.08 11.45
N SER A 23 2.12 8.61 11.92
CA SER A 23 3.40 8.91 11.26
C SER A 23 3.58 8.23 9.91
N ASP A 24 2.92 7.09 9.65
CA ASP A 24 3.00 6.42 8.36
C ASP A 24 2.39 7.27 7.25
N LEU A 25 1.37 8.06 7.57
CA LEU A 25 0.68 8.95 6.62
C LEU A 25 1.31 10.35 6.52
N LYS A 26 2.46 10.61 7.18
CA LYS A 26 3.12 11.92 7.11
C LYS A 26 3.93 12.05 5.80
N PRO A 27 3.47 12.86 4.82
CA PRO A 27 4.15 12.99 3.53
C PRO A 27 5.46 13.79 3.63
N THR A 28 5.68 14.49 4.75
CA THR A 28 6.93 15.22 5.03
C THR A 28 8.09 14.27 5.29
N ASP A 29 7.83 13.02 5.65
CA ASP A 29 8.83 11.98 5.84
C ASP A 29 9.13 11.25 4.51
N ARG A 30 9.71 12.01 3.57
CA ARG A 30 9.99 11.57 2.18
C ARG A 30 10.97 10.39 2.07
N GLN A 31 11.60 9.98 3.17
CA GLN A 31 12.54 8.87 3.23
C GLN A 31 11.97 7.62 3.91
N ASN A 32 10.71 7.64 4.34
CA ASN A 32 10.12 6.51 5.05
C ASN A 32 9.62 5.43 4.09
N PHE A 33 10.56 4.77 3.42
CA PHE A 33 10.30 3.59 2.61
C PHE A 33 9.54 2.50 3.41
N ARG A 34 9.80 2.41 4.71
CA ARG A 34 9.08 1.48 5.62
C ARG A 34 7.61 1.83 5.75
N SER A 35 7.24 3.11 5.76
CA SER A 35 5.83 3.53 5.70
C SER A 35 5.17 3.07 4.40
N CYS A 36 5.83 3.21 3.26
CA CYS A 36 5.30 2.71 1.98
C CYS A 36 5.08 1.19 2.00
N LEU A 37 5.98 0.41 2.61
CA LEU A 37 5.79 -1.02 2.81
C LEU A 37 4.59 -1.34 3.70
N ARG A 38 4.41 -0.61 4.81
CA ARG A 38 3.30 -0.81 5.75
C ARG A 38 1.94 -0.44 5.14
N ILE A 39 1.87 0.70 4.45
CA ILE A 39 0.64 1.17 3.79
C ILE A 39 0.22 0.23 2.66
N THR A 40 1.18 -0.44 2.01
CA THR A 40 0.90 -1.45 0.97
C THR A 40 0.84 -2.89 1.51
N SER A 41 0.74 -3.07 2.82
CA SER A 41 0.58 -4.38 3.45
C SER A 41 -0.70 -5.07 2.97
N ARG A 42 -0.75 -6.40 3.10
CA ARG A 42 -1.95 -7.16 2.70
C ARG A 42 -3.16 -6.75 3.53
N ASP A 43 -2.97 -6.49 4.82
CA ASP A 43 -4.05 -6.14 5.74
C ASP A 43 -4.70 -4.81 5.37
N VAL A 44 -3.88 -3.78 5.10
CA VAL A 44 -4.38 -2.47 4.62
C VAL A 44 -5.10 -2.61 3.29
N LEU A 45 -4.53 -3.35 2.32
CA LEU A 45 -5.18 -3.57 1.02
C LEU A 45 -6.52 -4.30 1.16
N ASN A 46 -6.61 -5.29 2.04
CA ASN A 46 -7.84 -6.03 2.29
C ASN A 46 -8.90 -5.15 2.97
N LEU A 47 -8.51 -4.23 3.85
CA LEU A 47 -9.42 -3.29 4.49
C LEU A 47 -9.95 -2.24 3.51
N ILE A 48 -9.07 -1.66 2.68
CA ILE A 48 -9.44 -0.71 1.63
C ILE A 48 -10.36 -1.38 0.59
N ALA A 49 -10.14 -2.64 0.26
CA ALA A 49 -10.94 -3.37 -0.73
C ALA A 49 -12.38 -3.70 -0.27
N ARG A 50 -12.73 -3.47 1.00
CA ARG A 50 -14.10 -3.69 1.51
C ARG A 50 -15.07 -2.57 1.14
N ASP A 51 -14.55 -1.39 0.78
CA ASP A 51 -15.35 -0.24 0.38
C ASP A 51 -15.18 0.03 -1.12
N ASP A 52 -16.28 -0.05 -1.87
CA ASP A 52 -16.30 0.19 -3.31
C ASP A 52 -15.86 1.62 -3.67
N ASN A 53 -16.06 2.59 -2.77
CA ASN A 53 -15.61 3.97 -2.98
C ASN A 53 -14.08 4.11 -2.91
N CYS A 54 -13.40 3.11 -2.35
CA CYS A 54 -11.96 3.10 -2.17
C CYS A 54 -11.21 2.37 -3.31
N ASN A 55 -11.89 1.90 -4.36
CA ASN A 55 -11.28 1.10 -5.43
C ASN A 55 -10.11 1.83 -6.14
N GLY A 56 -10.22 3.15 -6.35
CA GLY A 56 -9.12 3.94 -6.90
C GLY A 56 -7.87 3.93 -6.01
N THR A 57 -8.06 4.08 -4.69
CA THR A 57 -6.98 3.99 -3.70
C THR A 57 -6.41 2.58 -3.62
N TYR A 58 -7.25 1.55 -3.68
CA TYR A 58 -6.81 0.15 -3.73
C TYR A 58 -5.86 -0.09 -4.90
N MET A 59 -6.24 0.32 -6.11
CA MET A 59 -5.41 0.14 -7.31
C MET A 59 -4.09 0.91 -7.20
N TYR A 60 -4.14 2.15 -6.71
CA TYR A 60 -2.94 2.95 -6.50
C TYR A 60 -1.95 2.28 -5.52
N LEU A 61 -2.43 1.81 -4.37
CA LEU A 61 -1.58 1.13 -3.38
C LEU A 61 -1.04 -0.21 -3.91
N LYS A 62 -1.82 -0.91 -4.72
CA LYS A 62 -1.38 -2.15 -5.38
C LYS A 62 -0.26 -1.91 -6.39
N LEU A 63 -0.32 -0.81 -7.16
CA LEU A 63 0.75 -0.40 -8.06
C LEU A 63 2.04 -0.09 -7.29
N ILE A 64 1.94 0.69 -6.21
CA ILE A 64 3.09 0.97 -5.33
C ILE A 64 3.70 -0.33 -4.81
N LYS A 65 2.86 -1.27 -4.35
CA LYS A 65 3.33 -2.58 -3.87
C LYS A 65 4.13 -3.33 -4.92
N PHE A 66 3.65 -3.34 -6.17
CA PHE A 66 4.35 -4.00 -7.27
C PHE A 66 5.69 -3.36 -7.57
N ILE A 67 5.77 -2.03 -7.59
CA ILE A 67 7.04 -1.30 -7.75
C ILE A 67 7.99 -1.68 -6.61
N ILE A 68 7.53 -1.65 -5.36
CA ILE A 68 8.38 -1.99 -4.21
C ILE A 68 8.90 -3.44 -4.34
N SER A 69 8.03 -4.40 -4.59
CA SER A 69 8.43 -5.81 -4.77
C SER A 69 9.37 -6.01 -5.97
N SER A 70 9.15 -5.31 -7.09
CA SER A 70 9.99 -5.50 -8.28
C SER A 70 11.42 -5.01 -8.10
N TYR A 71 11.63 -3.97 -7.29
CA TYR A 71 12.95 -3.39 -7.07
C TYR A 71 13.67 -4.00 -5.85
N ILE A 72 12.95 -4.32 -4.78
CA ILE A 72 13.56 -4.50 -3.46
C ILE A 72 13.60 -5.96 -3.00
N GLU A 73 12.68 -6.80 -3.47
CA GLU A 73 12.53 -8.16 -2.95
C GLU A 73 13.51 -9.12 -3.65
N PRO A 74 14.63 -9.52 -3.00
CA PRO A 74 15.77 -10.16 -3.66
C PRO A 74 15.45 -11.57 -4.17
N THR A 75 14.43 -12.21 -3.60
CA THR A 75 13.94 -13.54 -3.97
C THR A 75 13.01 -13.55 -5.17
N THR A 76 12.58 -12.37 -5.64
CA THR A 76 11.71 -12.27 -6.83
C THR A 76 12.53 -12.62 -8.06
N SER A 77 12.06 -13.61 -8.83
CA SER A 77 12.73 -14.00 -10.08
C SER A 77 12.73 -12.85 -11.09
N ILE A 78 13.66 -12.87 -12.05
CA ILE A 78 13.75 -11.84 -13.10
C ILE A 78 12.43 -11.75 -13.89
N GLU A 79 11.81 -12.89 -14.17
CA GLU A 79 10.53 -12.99 -14.89
C GLU A 79 9.38 -12.33 -14.11
N GLU A 80 9.28 -12.60 -12.81
CA GLU A 80 8.28 -11.98 -11.94
C GLU A 80 8.50 -10.46 -11.80
N ARG A 81 9.75 -10.00 -11.76
CA ARG A 81 10.07 -8.56 -11.74
C ARG A 81 9.61 -7.87 -13.03
N MET A 82 9.88 -8.47 -14.19
CA MET A 82 9.46 -7.95 -15.49
C MET A 82 7.94 -7.89 -15.62
N PHE A 83 7.23 -8.93 -15.17
CA PHE A 83 5.77 -8.95 -15.15
C PHE A 83 5.21 -7.81 -14.28
N LYS A 84 5.70 -7.66 -13.05
CA LYS A 84 5.26 -6.61 -12.11
C LYS A 84 5.53 -5.20 -12.66
N LEU A 85 6.68 -4.98 -13.30
CA LEU A 85 7.05 -3.70 -13.92
C LEU A 85 6.15 -3.36 -15.12
N HIS A 86 5.95 -4.30 -16.04
CA HIS A 86 5.15 -4.07 -17.24
C HIS A 86 3.69 -3.71 -16.88
N TYR A 87 3.12 -4.41 -15.91
CA TYR A 87 1.77 -4.13 -15.43
C TYR A 87 1.66 -2.79 -14.69
N SER A 88 2.75 -2.32 -14.08
CA SER A 88 2.77 -1.02 -13.39
C SER A 88 2.88 0.19 -14.33
N GLY A 89 3.47 0.03 -15.52
CA GLY A 89 3.70 1.12 -16.47
C GLY A 89 2.64 1.25 -17.57
N SER A 90 1.59 0.44 -17.55
CA SER A 90 0.58 0.35 -18.61
C SER A 90 -0.77 0.98 -18.22
N PHE A 91 -0.78 1.88 -17.22
CA PHE A 91 -1.94 2.65 -16.75
C PHE A 91 -1.77 4.14 -16.99
#